data_AF-A0A645B6F3-F1
#
_entry.id   AF-A0A645B6F3-F1
#
_cell.length_a   1.000
_cell.length_b   1.000
_cell.length_c   1.000
_cell.angle_alpha   90.00
_cell.angle_beta   90.00
_cell.angle_gamma   90.00
#
_symmetry.space_group_name_H-M   'P 1'
#
loop_
_entity.id
_entity.type
_entity.pdbx_description
1 polymer ?
#
loop_
_entity_poly.entity_id
_entity_poly.type
_entity_poly.pdbx_seq_one_letter_code
_entity_poly.pdbx_strand_id
1 'polypeptide(L)'
;MVDCELVKFFIENIEYENKGFMLDTGHLLNTNLNINTEEDGIDFLIDTVNNLGELKKYIKGIHLSKSISSKYVKEQISKFDNIGTKVDVFNEEIYFHVAKIDEHKPFTNKKIKELLNIINPKYLVYEFITISLDELSEYINIQDEALGFSKEVVTW
;
A
#
# COMPACT_ATOMS: atom_id res chain seq x y z
N MET A 1 6.04 13.57 0.10
CA MET A 1 6.73 13.93 -1.16
C MET A 1 7.85 12.92 -1.36
N VAL A 2 8.02 12.41 -2.58
CA VAL A 2 9.10 11.47 -2.92
C VAL A 2 10.41 12.23 -3.04
N ASP A 3 11.47 11.73 -2.41
CA ASP A 3 12.83 12.25 -2.57
C ASP A 3 13.61 11.40 -3.59
N CYS A 4 13.65 11.85 -4.84
CA CYS A 4 14.30 11.14 -5.92
C CYS A 4 15.82 11.04 -5.76
N GLU A 5 16.45 12.02 -5.12
CA GLU A 5 17.90 12.00 -4.89
C GLU A 5 18.25 10.94 -3.84
N LEU A 6 17.44 10.81 -2.78
CA LEU A 6 17.62 9.75 -1.79
C LEU A 6 17.41 8.35 -2.40
N VAL A 7 16.37 8.18 -3.23
CA VAL A 7 16.11 6.90 -3.92
C VAL A 7 17.28 6.54 -4.84
N LYS A 8 17.79 7.50 -5.60
CA LYS A 8 18.94 7.33 -6.48
C LYS A 8 20.19 6.98 -5.68
N PHE A 9 20.49 7.74 -4.63
CA PHE A 9 21.61 7.48 -3.74
C PHE A 9 21.54 6.07 -3.16
N PHE A 10 20.39 5.67 -2.61
CA PHE A 10 20.20 4.34 -2.04
C PHE A 10 20.44 3.23 -3.08
N ILE A 11 19.80 3.31 -4.25
CA ILE A 11 19.90 2.24 -5.24
C ILE A 11 21.29 2.18 -5.89
N GLU A 12 21.97 3.31 -6.11
CA GLU A 12 23.31 3.35 -6.70
C GLU A 12 24.38 2.81 -5.76
N ASN A 13 24.22 2.96 -4.44
CA ASN A 13 25.16 2.47 -3.43
C ASN A 13 24.98 1.00 -3.03
N ILE A 14 23.98 0.28 -3.57
CA ILE A 14 23.84 -1.16 -3.37
C ILE A 14 24.73 -1.89 -4.39
N GLU A 15 25.80 -2.55 -3.91
CA GLU A 15 26.78 -3.28 -4.72
C GLU A 15 26.35 -4.73 -5.05
N TYR A 16 25.10 -4.90 -5.48
CA TYR A 16 24.58 -6.17 -5.98
C TYR A 16 23.89 -5.96 -7.34
N GLU A 17 24.08 -6.91 -8.25
CA GLU A 17 23.47 -6.87 -9.59
C GLU A 17 21.93 -6.92 -9.50
N ASN A 18 21.41 -7.81 -8.67
CA ASN A 18 19.97 -8.01 -8.49
C ASN A 18 19.43 -7.13 -7.37
N LYS A 19 19.11 -5.88 -7.71
CA LYS A 19 18.55 -4.88 -6.79
C LYS A 19 17.28 -4.22 -7.30
N GLY A 20 16.46 -3.75 -6.36
CA GLY A 20 15.22 -3.04 -6.64
C GLY A 20 14.41 -2.80 -5.38
N PHE A 21 13.23 -2.20 -5.58
CA PHE A 21 12.27 -1.89 -4.54
C PHE A 21 11.05 -2.81 -4.62
N MET A 22 10.50 -3.15 -3.46
CA MET A 22 9.13 -3.62 -3.31
C MET A 22 8.29 -2.40 -2.94
N LEU A 23 7.35 -2.01 -3.81
CA LEU A 23 6.39 -0.96 -3.48
C LEU A 23 5.27 -1.56 -2.64
N ASP A 24 5.08 -1.04 -1.44
CA ASP A 24 3.93 -1.35 -0.60
C ASP A 24 2.90 -0.22 -0.71
N THR A 25 1.74 -0.52 -1.28
CA THR A 25 0.71 0.50 -1.49
C THR A 25 0.01 0.89 -0.20
N GLY A 26 -0.21 -0.04 0.73
CA GLY A 26 -0.85 0.23 2.03
C GLY A 26 -0.02 1.18 2.87
N HIS A 27 1.28 0.90 3.01
CA HIS A 27 2.22 1.76 3.69
C HIS A 27 2.33 3.15 3.05
N LEU A 28 2.42 3.23 1.73
CA LEU A 28 2.53 4.51 1.04
C LEU A 28 1.28 5.37 1.24
N LEU A 29 0.08 4.79 1.14
CA LEU A 29 -1.18 5.50 1.41
C LEU A 29 -1.20 6.08 2.84
N ASN A 30 -0.72 5.32 3.83
CA ASN A 30 -0.65 5.75 5.22
C ASN A 30 0.29 6.94 5.49
N THR A 31 1.16 7.31 4.53
CA THR A 31 2.01 8.51 4.64
C THR A 31 1.27 9.82 4.37
N ASN A 32 0.03 9.77 3.86
CA ASN A 32 -0.71 10.96 3.45
C ASN A 32 -2.09 11.03 4.10
N LEU A 33 -2.19 11.88 5.14
CA LEU A 33 -3.42 12.12 5.89
C LEU A 33 -4.54 12.80 5.10
N ASN A 34 -4.31 13.22 3.85
CA ASN A 34 -5.33 13.89 3.04
C ASN A 34 -6.10 12.96 2.10
N ILE A 35 -5.79 11.66 2.11
CA ILE A 35 -6.50 10.65 1.32
C ILE A 35 -7.80 10.28 2.05
N ASN A 36 -8.96 10.63 1.47
CA ASN A 36 -10.25 10.35 2.08
C ASN A 36 -11.05 9.29 1.32
N THR A 37 -10.71 9.06 0.05
CA THR A 37 -11.35 8.07 -0.81
C THR A 37 -10.32 7.13 -1.43
N GLU A 38 -10.80 5.99 -1.92
CA GLU A 38 -9.95 5.05 -2.67
C GLU A 38 -9.41 5.70 -3.96
N GLU A 39 -10.19 6.53 -4.64
CA GLU A 39 -9.75 7.21 -5.85
C GLU A 39 -8.62 8.21 -5.58
N ASP A 40 -8.74 9.04 -4.53
CA ASP A 40 -7.67 9.95 -4.09
C ASP A 40 -6.38 9.17 -3.79
N GLY A 41 -6.52 7.99 -3.19
CA GLY A 41 -5.41 7.11 -2.87
C GLY A 41 -4.72 6.59 -4.12
N ILE A 42 -5.49 6.13 -5.10
CA ILE A 42 -4.96 5.64 -6.39
C ILE A 42 -4.24 6.76 -7.12
N ASP A 43 -4.81 7.97 -7.18
CA ASP A 43 -4.17 9.13 -7.79
C ASP A 43 -2.85 9.48 -7.11
N PHE A 44 -2.83 9.48 -5.77
CA PHE A 44 -1.62 9.71 -5.00
C PHE A 44 -0.53 8.66 -5.27
N LEU A 45 -0.89 7.37 -5.41
CA LEU A 45 0.05 6.30 -5.76
C LEU A 45 0.64 6.51 -7.16
N ILE A 46 -0.21 6.79 -8.15
CA ILE A 46 0.19 7.03 -9.54
C ILE A 46 1.12 8.24 -9.63
N ASP A 47 0.76 9.36 -8.99
CA ASP A 47 1.56 10.57 -8.99
C ASP A 47 2.92 10.35 -8.30
N THR A 48 2.93 9.67 -7.16
CA THR A 48 4.16 9.30 -6.45
C THR A 48 5.10 8.51 -7.37
N VAL A 49 4.58 7.50 -8.06
CA VAL A 49 5.38 6.64 -8.95
C VAL A 49 5.84 7.39 -10.20
N ASN A 50 5.01 8.27 -10.76
CA ASN A 50 5.41 9.09 -11.90
C ASN A 50 6.50 10.10 -11.52
N ASN A 51 6.45 10.65 -10.31
CA ASN A 51 7.46 11.59 -9.80
C ASN A 51 8.85 10.95 -9.63
N LEU A 52 8.95 9.63 -9.52
CA LEU A 52 10.25 8.92 -9.55
C LEU A 52 10.95 8.99 -10.93
N GLY A 53 10.23 9.35 -12.00
CA GLY A 53 10.77 9.36 -13.36
C GLY A 53 11.38 8.01 -13.73
N GLU A 54 12.62 8.02 -14.23
CA GLU A 54 13.36 6.82 -14.62
C GLU A 54 13.66 5.85 -13.46
N LEU A 55 13.62 6.32 -12.20
CA LEU A 55 13.90 5.48 -11.05
C LEU A 55 12.80 4.44 -10.78
N LYS A 56 11.56 4.67 -11.27
CA LYS A 56 10.47 3.71 -11.11
C LYS A 56 10.76 2.34 -11.72
N LYS A 57 11.69 2.25 -12.69
CA LYS A 57 12.17 0.98 -13.24
C LYS A 57 12.80 0.04 -12.21
N TYR A 58 13.21 0.58 -11.06
CA TYR A 58 13.74 -0.21 -9.94
C TYR A 58 12.64 -0.80 -9.06
N ILE A 59 11.37 -0.40 -9.19
CA ILE A 59 10.26 -1.09 -8.54
C ILE A 59 10.07 -2.43 -9.26
N LYS A 60 10.47 -3.53 -8.60
CA LYS A 60 10.41 -4.88 -9.18
C LYS A 60 9.21 -5.66 -8.72
N GLY A 61 8.63 -5.30 -7.59
CA GLY A 61 7.42 -5.91 -7.10
C GLY A 61 6.49 -4.90 -6.44
N ILE A 62 5.24 -5.32 -6.27
CA ILE A 62 4.23 -4.57 -5.53
C ILE A 62 3.57 -5.51 -4.52
N HIS A 63 3.53 -5.07 -3.25
CA HIS A 63 2.53 -5.52 -2.29
C HIS A 63 1.30 -4.64 -2.48
N LEU A 64 0.25 -5.25 -3.02
CA LEU A 64 -0.98 -4.57 -3.41
C LEU A 64 -2.03 -4.77 -2.33
N SER A 65 -2.23 -3.70 -1.57
CA SER A 65 -3.21 -3.61 -0.50
C SER A 65 -3.62 -2.14 -0.30
N LYS A 66 -4.81 -1.92 0.24
CA LYS A 66 -5.41 -0.61 0.44
C LYS A 66 -5.59 -0.33 1.93
N SER A 67 -5.12 0.84 2.35
CA SER A 67 -5.29 1.39 3.68
C SER A 67 -5.76 2.85 3.56
N ILE A 68 -7.03 3.15 3.88
CA ILE A 68 -7.63 4.50 3.84
C ILE A 68 -7.95 4.94 5.27
N SER A 69 -6.89 5.15 6.05
CA SER A 69 -6.98 5.34 7.50
C SER A 69 -6.97 6.80 7.96
N SER A 70 -6.88 7.77 7.04
CA SER A 70 -6.72 9.20 7.34
C SER A 70 -7.70 9.75 8.37
N LYS A 71 -8.99 9.37 8.28
CA LYS A 71 -10.01 9.78 9.24
C LYS A 71 -9.68 9.29 10.64
N TYR A 72 -9.40 7.99 10.77
CA TYR A 72 -9.04 7.37 12.05
C TYR A 72 -7.78 7.99 12.64
N VAL A 73 -6.72 8.16 11.83
CA VAL A 73 -5.45 8.73 12.30
C VAL A 73 -5.62 10.17 12.78
N LYS A 74 -6.35 11.02 12.04
CA LYS A 74 -6.67 12.39 12.46
C LYS A 74 -7.43 12.42 13.79
N GLU A 75 -8.45 11.57 13.93
CA GLU A 75 -9.21 11.45 15.18
C GLU A 75 -8.31 11.03 16.35
N GLN A 76 -7.37 10.10 16.15
CA GLN A 76 -6.42 9.70 17.19
C GLN A 76 -5.46 10.85 17.54
N ILE A 77 -4.86 11.51 16.55
CA ILE A 77 -3.97 12.67 16.79
C ILE A 77 -4.70 13.73 17.62
N SER A 78 -5.89 14.16 17.19
CA SER A 78 -6.68 15.17 17.92
C SER A 78 -7.07 14.73 19.34
N LYS A 79 -7.31 13.44 19.55
CA LYS A 79 -7.60 12.89 20.89
C LYS A 79 -6.39 12.98 21.83
N PHE A 80 -5.17 12.89 21.30
CA PHE A 80 -3.93 12.82 22.08
C PHE A 80 -3.04 14.07 21.99
N ASP A 81 -3.42 15.09 21.21
CA ASP A 81 -2.66 16.33 20.93
C ASP A 81 -2.19 17.12 22.18
N ASN A 82 -2.71 16.82 23.38
CA ASN A 82 -2.33 17.47 24.63
C ASN A 82 -1.97 16.49 25.77
N ILE A 83 -1.81 15.21 25.45
CA ILE A 83 -1.46 14.20 26.44
C ILE A 83 0.05 14.00 26.38
N GLY A 84 0.77 14.60 27.34
CA GLY A 84 2.18 14.32 27.57
C GLY A 84 2.35 12.85 27.95
N THR A 85 2.60 11.99 26.98
CA THR A 85 2.69 10.54 27.23
C THR A 85 4.13 10.07 27.13
N LYS A 86 4.64 9.55 28.25
CA LYS A 86 5.66 8.50 28.22
C LYS A 86 4.97 7.23 27.74
N VAL A 87 5.26 6.81 26.52
CA VAL A 87 4.83 5.51 26.01
C VAL A 87 5.79 4.47 26.59
N ASP A 88 5.36 3.74 27.61
CA ASP A 88 6.16 2.66 28.22
C ASP A 88 5.43 1.30 28.14
N VAL A 89 4.45 1.14 27.24
CA VAL A 89 3.68 -0.10 27.16
C VAL A 89 3.38 -0.49 25.71
N PHE A 90 4.11 -1.48 25.19
CA PHE A 90 3.60 -2.35 24.12
C PHE A 90 2.49 -3.22 24.73
N ASN A 91 1.23 -2.83 24.55
CA ASN A 91 0.07 -3.62 24.95
C ASN A 91 -0.80 -3.98 23.72
N GLU A 92 -1.83 -4.81 23.93
CA GLU A 92 -2.76 -5.25 22.87
C GLU A 92 -3.44 -4.07 22.14
N GLU A 93 -3.60 -2.92 22.81
CA GLU A 93 -4.25 -1.75 22.21
C GLU A 93 -3.42 -1.16 21.06
N ILE A 94 -2.09 -1.24 21.12
CA ILE A 94 -1.21 -0.80 20.02
C ILE A 94 -1.40 -1.70 18.79
N TYR A 95 -1.56 -3.02 18.98
CA TYR A 95 -1.79 -3.93 17.86
C TYR A 95 -3.08 -3.57 17.12
N PHE A 96 -4.19 -3.39 17.86
CA PHE A 96 -5.45 -2.96 17.26
C PHE A 96 -5.38 -1.55 16.66
N HIS A 97 -4.57 -0.67 17.24
CA HIS A 97 -4.35 0.65 16.68
C HIS A 97 -3.66 0.58 15.31
N VAL A 98 -2.57 -0.19 15.20
CA VAL A 98 -1.85 -0.40 13.95
C VAL A 98 -2.74 -1.07 12.90
N ALA A 99 -3.50 -2.10 13.27
CA ALA A 99 -4.42 -2.79 12.36
C ALA A 99 -5.55 -1.90 11.82
N LYS A 100 -5.90 -0.80 12.52
CA LYS A 100 -6.85 0.21 12.02
C LYS A 100 -6.21 1.24 11.09
N ILE A 101 -4.88 1.35 11.12
CA ILE A 101 -4.12 2.21 10.21
C ILE A 101 -3.80 1.44 8.94
N ASP A 102 -3.25 0.24 9.08
CA ASP A 102 -2.83 -0.59 7.97
C ASP A 102 -3.80 -1.73 7.70
N GLU A 103 -4.86 -1.39 6.98
CA GLU A 103 -6.07 -2.21 6.86
C GLU A 103 -5.89 -3.45 5.98
N HIS A 104 -4.91 -3.45 5.06
CA HIS A 104 -4.65 -4.55 4.13
C HIS A 104 -5.89 -5.04 3.35
N LYS A 105 -6.72 -4.10 2.88
CA LYS A 105 -7.96 -4.40 2.13
C LYS A 105 -7.70 -4.47 0.63
N PRO A 106 -8.56 -5.14 -0.16
CA PRO A 106 -8.46 -5.09 -1.61
C PRO A 106 -8.87 -3.71 -2.14
N PHE A 107 -8.31 -3.34 -3.28
CA PHE A 107 -8.86 -2.24 -4.08
C PHE A 107 -10.12 -2.69 -4.80
N THR A 108 -11.11 -1.80 -4.89
CA THR A 108 -12.37 -2.02 -5.63
C THR A 108 -12.44 -1.23 -6.94
N ASN A 109 -11.72 -0.12 -7.03
CA ASN A 109 -11.71 0.76 -8.19
C ASN A 109 -10.73 0.29 -9.26
N LYS A 110 -11.23 0.12 -10.49
CA LYS A 110 -10.49 -0.38 -11.65
C LYS A 110 -9.30 0.49 -12.07
N LYS A 111 -9.28 1.76 -11.67
CA LYS A 111 -8.18 2.70 -11.92
C LYS A 111 -6.84 2.20 -11.35
N ILE A 112 -6.85 1.37 -10.30
CA ILE A 112 -5.61 0.80 -9.73
C ILE A 112 -4.79 0.00 -10.76
N LYS A 113 -5.43 -0.54 -11.81
CA LYS A 113 -4.73 -1.20 -12.92
C LYS A 113 -3.72 -0.28 -13.61
N GLU A 114 -3.96 1.03 -13.63
CA GLU A 114 -3.04 1.99 -14.22
C GLU A 114 -1.69 1.99 -13.51
N LEU A 115 -1.67 1.84 -12.17
CA LEU A 115 -0.44 1.72 -11.37
C LEU A 115 0.41 0.53 -11.82
N LEU A 116 -0.22 -0.62 -12.06
CA LEU A 116 0.46 -1.81 -12.59
C LEU A 116 1.03 -1.57 -13.99
N ASN A 117 0.26 -0.89 -14.85
CA ASN A 117 0.71 -0.61 -16.21
C ASN A 117 1.93 0.33 -16.24
N ILE A 118 1.98 1.35 -15.38
CA ILE A 118 3.09 2.31 -15.35
C ILE A 118 4.37 1.75 -14.70
N ILE A 119 4.25 0.77 -13.81
CA ILE A 119 5.39 0.11 -13.16
C ILE A 119 5.85 -1.11 -13.96
N ASN A 120 4.90 -1.88 -14.48
CA ASN A 120 5.09 -3.21 -15.06
C ASN A 120 5.94 -4.12 -14.14
N PRO A 121 5.48 -4.39 -12.90
CA PRO A 121 6.29 -5.10 -11.92
C PRO A 121 6.50 -6.55 -12.31
N LYS A 122 7.66 -7.11 -11.92
CA LYS A 122 7.95 -8.54 -12.11
C LYS A 122 7.12 -9.43 -11.18
N TYR A 123 6.79 -8.91 -9.99
CA TYR A 123 6.03 -9.64 -8.98
C TYR A 123 4.86 -8.80 -8.48
N LEU A 124 3.69 -9.40 -8.38
CA LEU A 124 2.51 -8.79 -7.76
C LEU A 124 2.05 -9.70 -6.62
N VAL A 125 1.96 -9.15 -5.42
CA VAL A 125 1.53 -9.85 -4.22
C VAL A 125 0.27 -9.17 -3.73
N TYR A 126 -0.82 -9.93 -3.57
CA TYR A 126 -1.98 -9.45 -2.82
C TYR A 126 -1.68 -9.62 -1.33
N GLU A 127 -1.51 -8.52 -0.61
CA GLU A 127 -1.15 -8.53 0.80
C GLU A 127 -2.39 -8.21 1.64
N PHE A 128 -3.09 -9.24 2.09
CA PHE A 128 -4.35 -9.11 2.81
C PHE A 128 -4.26 -9.63 4.24
N ILE A 129 -4.93 -8.95 5.16
CA ILE A 129 -5.22 -9.46 6.50
C ILE A 129 -6.68 -9.90 6.50
N THR A 130 -6.90 -11.20 6.74
CA THR A 130 -8.23 -11.82 6.78
C THR A 130 -8.33 -12.77 7.96
N ILE A 131 -9.55 -13.04 8.41
CA ILE A 131 -9.82 -13.93 9.55
C ILE A 131 -10.28 -15.33 9.13
N SER A 132 -10.42 -15.58 7.82
CA SER A 132 -10.87 -16.87 7.27
C SER A 132 -10.44 -17.08 5.82
N LEU A 133 -10.44 -18.32 5.36
CA LEU A 133 -10.20 -18.65 3.95
C LEU A 133 -11.31 -18.15 3.02
N ASP A 134 -12.55 -18.08 3.50
CA ASP A 134 -13.68 -17.56 2.73
C ASP A 134 -13.51 -16.06 2.48
N GLU A 135 -13.14 -15.30 3.50
CA GLU A 135 -12.84 -13.86 3.37
C GLU A 135 -11.62 -13.63 2.47
N LEU A 136 -10.56 -14.43 2.61
CA LEU A 136 -9.41 -14.37 1.71
C LEU A 136 -9.83 -14.60 0.25
N SER A 137 -10.69 -15.59 -0.01
CA SER A 137 -11.22 -15.86 -1.35
C SER A 137 -12.04 -14.67 -1.87
N GLU A 138 -12.87 -14.07 -1.02
CA GLU A 138 -13.63 -12.86 -1.35
C GLU A 138 -12.70 -11.69 -1.73
N TYR A 139 -11.66 -11.44 -0.93
CA TYR A 139 -10.72 -10.34 -1.17
C TYR A 139 -9.94 -10.52 -2.47
N ILE A 140 -9.49 -11.75 -2.75
CA ILE A 140 -8.87 -12.09 -4.04
C ILE A 140 -9.81 -11.79 -5.19
N ASN A 141 -11.09 -12.19 -5.09
CA ASN A 141 -12.08 -11.96 -6.14
C ASN A 141 -12.32 -10.46 -6.40
N ILE A 142 -12.44 -9.67 -5.34
CA ILE A 142 -12.60 -8.21 -5.45
C ILE A 142 -11.39 -7.59 -6.14
N GLN A 143 -10.18 -7.97 -5.72
CA GLN A 143 -8.94 -7.44 -6.26
C GLN A 143 -8.76 -7.83 -7.74
N ASP A 144 -9.05 -9.08 -8.11
CA ASP A 144 -9.02 -9.54 -9.50
C ASP A 144 -10.00 -8.76 -10.37
N GLU A 145 -11.21 -8.48 -9.89
CA GLU A 145 -12.19 -7.66 -10.62
C GLU A 145 -11.67 -6.23 -10.84
N ALA A 146 -11.07 -5.62 -9.81
CA ALA A 146 -10.45 -4.30 -9.93
C ALA A 146 -9.28 -4.30 -10.93
N LEU A 147 -8.50 -5.39 -11.01
CA LEU A 147 -7.43 -5.52 -12.00
C LEU A 147 -7.92 -5.96 -13.39
N GLY A 148 -9.20 -6.32 -13.50
CA GLY A 148 -9.78 -6.88 -14.71
C GLY A 148 -9.13 -8.22 -15.10
N PHE A 149 -8.70 -9.01 -14.12
CA PHE A 149 -8.30 -10.39 -14.33
C PHE A 149 -9.56 -11.24 -14.46
N SER A 150 -9.67 -11.96 -15.58
CA SER A 150 -10.75 -12.94 -15.75
C SER A 150 -10.42 -14.19 -14.96
N LYS A 151 -11.39 -14.71 -14.21
CA LYS A 151 -11.27 -16.06 -13.65
C LYS A 151 -11.20 -17.06 -14.81
N GLU A 152 -10.04 -17.65 -15.05
CA GLU A 152 -10.04 -18.96 -15.68
C GLU A 152 -10.68 -19.91 -14.69
N VAL A 153 -11.78 -20.54 -15.08
CA VAL A 153 -12.39 -21.61 -14.29
C VAL A 153 -11.42 -22.77 -14.32
N VAL A 154 -10.54 -22.86 -13.33
CA VAL A 154 -9.73 -24.05 -13.11
C VAL A 154 -10.65 -25.08 -12.47
N THR A 155 -11.24 -25.96 -13.29
CA THR A 155 -11.89 -27.15 -12.78
C THR A 155 -10.81 -28.14 -12.35
N TRP A 156 -10.76 -28.44 -11.05
CA TRP A 156 -9.99 -29.56 -10.50
C TRP A 156 -10.79 -30.86 -10.64
#